data_AF-A0A925SW62-F1
#
_entry.id   AF-A0A925SW62-F1
#
_cell.length_a   1.000
_cell.length_b   1.000
_cell.length_c   1.000
_cell.angle_alpha   90.00
_cell.angle_beta   90.00
_cell.angle_gamma   90.00
#
_symmetry.space_group_name_H-M   'P 1'
#
loop_
_entity.id
_entity.type
_entity.pdbx_description
1 polymer ?
#
loop_
_entity_poly.entity_id
_entity_poly.type
_entity_poly.pdbx_seq_one_letter_code
_entity_poly.pdbx_strand_id
1 'polypeptide(L)'
;EGLAAGTLTPVVANLQQYIPAFGDWTLAQTNSDSFTIRKRTADGHFWLDSAAGTRASGLGYVGGPAGGIAFGIRNFWQSHPAQLDIRGADKDAATVTMWVWAPDAPPMDLRFYHDGLGMDTYEKQYKGGLEITYEDYEPGFGTPMGVARTSEMHLWILPATPARARIAELADALRQPAVLVATPQTTVESGVFGHALSLPSQTPSEHAPLEKQLDWMFDFYQGQQDQRRWYGFWNYGDVMHSYDFDRHEWKYDVGGCAWDNSELATDVWLWMYFLRTGRADTFRFAEAMTRHTGEVDVHHLGKFAPLGSRHNVMHWGCSAKQLRISTALNRRYYYFLTADERVGDLMREQIEAARTLRTVQPGRKLANPEARAIADAQGDFAHLGFGTDWGSLASAWLTEWERTQDPKLRDRLVSSMKTIGAQPRGFFTGGARLNLTTGAFDIAKDDKISVSHLSAAFGLPEVCAELIELFGIPEFERAWLQYCELYNASAAEQKAALGEELRGTNLQQGHSRLTAFAAYRRKDAKLAARAWTEFSDGRAGYGQRQQFASTRIEGPAVLNPVDEGPGISTNSSAQWGLAGIVCLAYTKGLG
;
A
#
# COMPACT_ATOMS: atom_id res chain seq x y z
N GLU A 1 6.33 -14.52 -61.30
CA GLU A 1 5.73 -15.71 -61.96
C GLU A 1 4.19 -15.72 -62.03
N GLY A 2 3.47 -14.59 -61.86
CA GLY A 2 2.01 -14.58 -62.08
C GLY A 2 1.18 -15.50 -61.18
N LEU A 3 1.78 -16.12 -60.16
CA LEU A 3 1.11 -16.97 -59.18
C LEU A 3 0.34 -16.08 -58.18
N ALA A 4 -0.93 -16.39 -57.97
CA ALA A 4 -1.74 -15.75 -56.94
C ALA A 4 -1.10 -15.97 -55.56
N ALA A 5 -1.18 -14.98 -54.67
CA ALA A 5 -0.73 -15.13 -53.29
C ALA A 5 -1.44 -16.33 -52.64
N GLY A 6 -0.66 -17.30 -52.14
CA GLY A 6 -1.18 -18.55 -51.56
C GLY A 6 -1.09 -19.79 -52.46
N THR A 7 -0.63 -19.66 -53.71
CA THR A 7 -0.40 -20.84 -54.57
C THR A 7 0.94 -21.49 -54.19
N LEU A 8 0.89 -22.69 -53.62
CA LEU A 8 2.10 -23.47 -53.33
C LEU A 8 2.68 -24.08 -54.61
N THR A 9 4.00 -24.16 -54.70
CA THR A 9 4.63 -24.90 -55.80
C THR A 9 4.29 -26.40 -55.68
N PRO A 10 4.15 -27.14 -56.79
CA PRO A 10 3.80 -28.56 -56.74
C PRO A 10 4.73 -29.40 -55.87
N VAL A 11 6.02 -29.05 -55.84
CA VAL A 11 7.02 -29.72 -54.99
C VAL A 11 6.68 -29.58 -53.51
N VAL A 12 6.30 -28.37 -53.06
CA VAL A 12 5.95 -28.13 -51.65
C VAL A 12 4.60 -28.79 -51.33
N ALA A 13 3.61 -28.65 -52.22
CA ALA A 13 2.29 -29.25 -52.02
C ALA A 13 2.34 -30.78 -51.84
N ASN A 14 3.19 -31.48 -52.62
CA ASN A 14 3.32 -32.94 -52.59
C ASN A 14 4.17 -33.48 -51.43
N LEU A 15 4.90 -32.61 -50.71
CA LEU A 15 5.85 -33.00 -49.66
C LEU A 15 5.47 -32.44 -48.28
N GLN A 16 4.27 -31.88 -48.12
CA GLN A 16 3.84 -31.27 -46.85
C GLN A 16 3.88 -32.23 -45.66
N GLN A 17 3.66 -33.54 -45.86
CA GLN A 17 3.71 -34.53 -44.79
C GLN A 17 5.07 -34.64 -44.08
N TYR A 18 6.14 -34.11 -44.69
CA TYR A 18 7.49 -34.08 -44.10
C TYR A 18 7.80 -32.78 -43.36
N ILE A 19 6.88 -31.81 -43.33
CA ILE A 19 7.04 -30.56 -42.58
C ILE A 19 6.48 -30.77 -41.17
N PRO A 20 7.30 -30.65 -40.10
CA PRO A 20 6.82 -30.85 -38.74
C PRO A 20 5.78 -29.82 -38.32
N ALA A 21 4.67 -30.28 -37.73
CA ALA A 21 3.73 -29.43 -37.02
C ALA A 21 4.17 -29.27 -35.56
N PHE A 22 4.16 -28.04 -35.04
CA PHE A 22 4.53 -27.74 -33.65
C PHE A 22 3.28 -27.46 -32.82
N GLY A 23 2.76 -28.50 -32.18
CA GLY A 23 1.55 -28.43 -31.36
C GLY A 23 1.75 -27.79 -29.99
N ASP A 24 2.97 -27.85 -29.45
CA ASP A 24 3.26 -27.42 -28.08
C ASP A 24 4.19 -26.21 -28.05
N TRP A 25 3.82 -25.20 -27.26
CA TRP A 25 4.59 -23.97 -27.05
C TRP A 25 4.59 -23.55 -25.59
N THR A 26 5.73 -23.09 -25.07
CA THR A 26 5.86 -22.54 -23.72
C THR A 26 6.61 -21.22 -23.79
N LEU A 27 6.02 -20.17 -23.21
CA LEU A 27 6.71 -18.93 -22.84
C LEU A 27 6.90 -18.93 -21.32
N ALA A 28 8.14 -18.99 -20.86
CA ALA A 28 8.48 -19.00 -19.43
C ALA A 28 9.24 -17.73 -19.05
N GLN A 29 8.70 -16.97 -18.09
CA GLN A 29 9.32 -15.80 -17.48
C GLN A 29 9.61 -16.14 -16.01
N THR A 30 10.77 -16.72 -15.75
CA THR A 30 11.13 -17.27 -14.43
C THR A 30 11.72 -16.22 -13.49
N ASN A 31 12.13 -15.06 -14.01
CA ASN A 31 12.63 -13.90 -13.27
C ASN A 31 12.14 -12.60 -13.91
N SER A 32 12.45 -11.43 -13.34
CA SER A 32 11.99 -10.12 -13.84
C SER A 32 12.77 -9.56 -15.05
N ASP A 33 13.85 -10.23 -15.46
CA ASP A 33 14.80 -9.71 -16.45
C ASP A 33 14.97 -10.60 -17.69
N SER A 34 14.44 -11.83 -17.71
CA SER A 34 14.49 -12.72 -18.87
C SER A 34 13.31 -13.67 -19.02
N PHE A 35 12.98 -13.97 -20.28
CA PHE A 35 12.07 -15.05 -20.66
C PHE A 35 12.65 -15.92 -21.79
N THR A 36 12.13 -17.13 -21.90
CA THR A 36 12.39 -18.04 -23.02
C THR A 36 11.08 -18.49 -23.68
N ILE A 37 11.14 -18.79 -24.97
CA ILE A 37 10.06 -19.42 -25.73
C ILE A 37 10.60 -20.73 -26.31
N ARG A 38 9.92 -21.83 -26.04
CA ARG A 38 10.26 -23.17 -26.51
C ARG A 38 9.07 -23.79 -27.22
N LYS A 39 9.34 -24.67 -28.18
CA LYS A 39 8.30 -25.40 -28.92
C LYS A 39 8.65 -26.86 -29.14
N ARG A 40 7.64 -27.70 -29.35
CA ARG A 40 7.81 -29.12 -29.59
C ARG A 40 6.73 -29.64 -30.53
N THR A 41 7.05 -30.73 -31.24
CA THR A 41 6.11 -31.41 -32.14
C THR A 41 5.02 -32.14 -31.36
N ALA A 42 5.41 -33.03 -30.44
CA ALA A 42 4.51 -33.76 -29.55
C ALA A 42 5.24 -34.28 -28.29
N ASP A 43 4.48 -34.76 -27.31
CA ASP A 43 5.02 -35.48 -26.14
C ASP A 43 6.00 -36.59 -26.53
N GLY A 44 7.05 -36.76 -25.74
CA GLY A 44 8.13 -37.70 -26.02
C GLY A 44 9.24 -37.16 -26.94
N HIS A 45 9.10 -35.95 -27.50
CA HIS A 45 10.14 -35.30 -28.29
C HIS A 45 10.84 -34.15 -27.55
N PHE A 46 11.98 -33.72 -28.09
CA PHE A 46 12.79 -32.62 -27.56
C PHE A 46 12.06 -31.27 -27.69
N TRP A 47 12.27 -30.40 -26.70
CA TRP A 47 11.84 -29.00 -26.74
C TRP A 47 12.88 -28.14 -27.44
N LEU A 48 12.53 -27.57 -28.59
CA LEU A 48 13.38 -26.66 -29.34
C LEU A 48 13.28 -25.24 -28.77
N ASP A 49 14.41 -24.65 -28.41
CA ASP A 49 14.51 -23.23 -28.06
C ASP A 49 14.20 -22.38 -29.30
N SER A 50 13.14 -21.58 -29.22
CA SER A 50 12.61 -20.82 -30.34
C SER A 50 12.97 -19.34 -30.28
N ALA A 51 12.98 -18.74 -29.08
CA ALA A 51 13.36 -17.35 -28.85
C ALA A 51 13.66 -17.10 -27.36
N ALA A 52 14.30 -15.98 -27.07
CA ALA A 52 14.46 -15.44 -25.72
C ALA A 52 14.42 -13.91 -25.76
N GLY A 53 14.17 -13.29 -24.62
CA GLY A 53 14.17 -11.84 -24.45
C GLY A 53 14.22 -11.45 -22.98
N THR A 54 13.92 -10.19 -22.67
CA THR A 54 14.00 -9.68 -21.29
C THR A 54 12.67 -9.75 -20.56
N ARG A 55 11.71 -8.90 -20.95
CA ARG A 55 10.42 -8.74 -20.25
C ARG A 55 9.26 -9.01 -21.21
N ALA A 56 8.70 -10.21 -21.14
CA ALA A 56 7.55 -10.58 -21.97
C ALA A 56 6.32 -9.77 -21.56
N SER A 57 5.50 -9.37 -22.54
CA SER A 57 4.26 -8.64 -22.28
C SER A 57 3.21 -9.47 -21.53
N GLY A 58 3.31 -10.80 -21.56
CA GLY A 58 2.34 -11.71 -20.99
C GLY A 58 1.14 -12.01 -21.89
N LEU A 59 1.22 -11.68 -23.19
CA LEU A 59 0.19 -11.97 -24.18
C LEU A 59 0.55 -13.20 -25.03
N GLY A 60 -0.41 -14.09 -25.23
CA GLY A 60 -0.38 -15.18 -26.21
C GLY A 60 -1.60 -15.14 -27.14
N TYR A 61 -1.53 -15.88 -28.26
CA TYR A 61 -2.65 -16.08 -29.18
C TYR A 61 -2.63 -17.52 -29.70
N VAL A 62 -3.81 -18.13 -29.79
CA VAL A 62 -4.01 -19.41 -30.49
C VAL A 62 -5.23 -19.30 -31.41
N GLY A 63 -5.09 -19.76 -32.65
CA GLY A 63 -6.16 -19.75 -33.65
C GLY A 63 -5.63 -19.69 -35.08
N GLY A 64 -6.54 -19.43 -36.02
CA GLY A 64 -6.27 -19.40 -37.46
C GLY A 64 -7.17 -18.44 -38.23
N PRO A 65 -7.22 -18.56 -39.57
CA PRO A 65 -8.07 -17.71 -40.42
C PRO A 65 -9.57 -17.79 -40.10
N ALA A 66 -10.02 -18.87 -39.42
CA ALA A 66 -11.42 -19.07 -39.03
C ALA A 66 -11.76 -18.52 -37.63
N GLY A 67 -10.79 -17.95 -36.91
CA GLY A 67 -10.98 -17.42 -35.56
C GLY A 67 -9.91 -17.86 -34.57
N GLY A 68 -9.90 -17.23 -33.41
CA GLY A 68 -8.97 -17.54 -32.33
C GLY A 68 -9.18 -16.70 -31.08
N ILE A 69 -8.32 -16.94 -30.09
CA ILE A 69 -8.35 -16.26 -28.81
C ILE A 69 -6.96 -15.68 -28.55
N ALA A 70 -6.90 -14.39 -28.29
CA ALA A 70 -5.75 -13.80 -27.59
C ALA A 70 -6.02 -13.83 -26.09
N PHE A 71 -4.99 -14.10 -25.30
CA PHE A 71 -5.10 -14.29 -23.86
C PHE A 71 -3.85 -13.73 -23.18
N GLY A 72 -3.99 -13.29 -21.93
CA GLY A 72 -2.82 -12.83 -21.20
C GLY A 72 -3.05 -12.52 -19.74
N ILE A 73 -1.94 -12.36 -19.02
CA ILE A 73 -1.89 -11.99 -17.61
C ILE A 73 -1.28 -10.59 -17.53
N ARG A 74 -1.98 -9.63 -16.93
CA ARG A 74 -1.43 -8.28 -16.68
C ARG A 74 -0.31 -8.39 -15.65
N ASN A 75 0.71 -7.52 -15.76
CA ASN A 75 1.88 -7.52 -14.89
C ASN A 75 2.69 -8.83 -14.92
N PHE A 76 2.73 -9.51 -16.06
CA PHE A 76 3.31 -10.85 -16.21
C PHE A 76 4.76 -10.97 -15.74
N TRP A 77 5.67 -10.12 -16.25
CA TRP A 77 7.08 -10.16 -15.83
C TRP A 77 7.30 -9.50 -14.47
N GLN A 78 6.49 -8.49 -14.12
CA GLN A 78 6.55 -7.87 -12.80
C GLN A 78 6.15 -8.85 -11.70
N SER A 79 5.23 -9.78 -11.97
CA SER A 79 4.72 -10.78 -11.01
C SER A 79 5.31 -12.17 -11.23
N HIS A 80 6.54 -12.25 -11.78
CA HIS A 80 7.24 -13.52 -11.99
C HIS A 80 7.31 -14.38 -10.71
N PRO A 81 7.48 -15.71 -10.82
CA PRO A 81 7.57 -16.50 -12.04
C PRO A 81 6.22 -16.73 -12.71
N ALA A 82 6.12 -16.52 -14.01
CA ALA A 82 4.88 -16.69 -14.77
C ALA A 82 5.13 -17.43 -16.10
N GLN A 83 4.12 -18.14 -16.61
CA GLN A 83 4.24 -18.96 -17.81
C GLN A 83 2.95 -19.00 -18.63
N LEU A 84 3.09 -19.03 -19.96
CA LEU A 84 2.00 -19.28 -20.89
C LEU A 84 2.29 -20.57 -21.67
N ASP A 85 1.33 -21.48 -21.68
CA ASP A 85 1.42 -22.73 -22.42
C ASP A 85 0.32 -22.84 -23.47
N ILE A 86 0.70 -23.34 -24.65
CA ILE A 86 -0.21 -23.85 -25.67
C ILE A 86 0.13 -25.33 -25.88
N ARG A 87 -0.86 -26.22 -25.88
CA ARG A 87 -0.69 -27.66 -26.13
C ARG A 87 -1.66 -28.14 -27.19
N GLY A 88 -1.20 -29.04 -28.06
CA GLY A 88 -2.03 -29.65 -29.11
C GLY A 88 -2.56 -28.68 -30.16
N ALA A 89 -1.84 -27.61 -30.49
CA ALA A 89 -2.21 -26.66 -31.55
C ALA A 89 -2.23 -27.27 -32.97
N ASP A 90 -1.71 -28.48 -33.13
CA ASP A 90 -1.74 -29.29 -34.35
C ASP A 90 -2.96 -30.23 -34.43
N LYS A 91 -3.82 -30.24 -33.41
CA LYS A 91 -4.99 -31.12 -33.29
C LYS A 91 -6.30 -30.33 -33.47
N ASP A 92 -7.43 -31.03 -33.38
CA ASP A 92 -8.78 -30.44 -33.46
C ASP A 92 -9.06 -29.43 -32.33
N ALA A 93 -8.38 -29.56 -31.19
CA ALA A 93 -8.51 -28.65 -30.05
C ALA A 93 -7.15 -28.40 -29.39
N ALA A 94 -6.86 -27.12 -29.14
CA ALA A 94 -5.69 -26.68 -28.39
C ALA A 94 -6.08 -26.32 -26.95
N THR A 95 -5.19 -26.61 -26.01
CA THR A 95 -5.30 -26.17 -24.61
C THR A 95 -4.37 -25.00 -24.36
N VAL A 96 -4.90 -23.93 -23.77
CA VAL A 96 -4.11 -22.79 -23.29
C VAL A 96 -4.09 -22.82 -21.76
N THR A 97 -2.91 -22.65 -21.18
CA THR A 97 -2.75 -22.50 -19.72
C THR A 97 -2.02 -21.20 -19.40
N MET A 98 -2.62 -20.38 -18.53
CA MET A 98 -2.03 -19.16 -17.99
C MET A 98 -1.60 -19.42 -16.55
N TRP A 99 -0.29 -19.55 -16.33
CA TRP A 99 0.30 -19.84 -15.03
C TRP A 99 0.73 -18.55 -14.33
N VAL A 100 0.08 -18.26 -13.20
CA VAL A 100 0.50 -17.17 -12.28
C VAL A 100 1.67 -17.59 -11.38
N TRP A 101 1.96 -18.90 -11.34
CA TRP A 101 3.21 -19.46 -10.82
C TRP A 101 3.70 -20.50 -11.82
N ALA A 102 4.83 -20.23 -12.48
CA ALA A 102 5.35 -21.09 -13.54
C ALA A 102 5.76 -22.48 -13.00
N PRO A 103 5.35 -23.59 -13.63
CA PRO A 103 5.87 -24.93 -13.32
C PRO A 103 7.38 -25.07 -13.55
N ASP A 104 7.96 -24.23 -14.42
CA ASP A 104 9.39 -24.16 -14.67
C ASP A 104 10.17 -23.44 -13.54
N ALA A 105 9.48 -22.86 -12.55
CA ALA A 105 10.10 -22.25 -11.38
C ALA A 105 10.16 -23.22 -10.18
N PRO A 106 11.03 -22.96 -9.20
CA PRO A 106 11.03 -23.72 -7.95
C PRO A 106 9.65 -23.74 -7.27
N PRO A 107 9.34 -24.75 -6.45
CA PRO A 107 8.15 -24.72 -5.61
C PRO A 107 8.12 -23.46 -4.73
N MET A 108 6.94 -22.89 -4.57
CA MET A 108 6.73 -21.74 -3.70
C MET A 108 7.01 -22.11 -2.24
N ASP A 109 7.98 -21.43 -1.61
CA ASP A 109 8.31 -21.60 -0.20
C ASP A 109 7.86 -20.38 0.60
N LEU A 110 6.89 -20.59 1.48
CA LEU A 110 6.30 -19.54 2.32
C LEU A 110 6.62 -19.75 3.81
N ARG A 111 7.57 -20.64 4.12
CA ARG A 111 8.00 -20.88 5.50
C ARG A 111 8.68 -19.63 6.05
N PHE A 112 8.65 -19.51 7.37
CA PHE A 112 9.28 -18.38 8.04
C PHE A 112 10.81 -18.41 7.85
N TYR A 113 11.45 -17.25 7.67
CA TYR A 113 12.83 -17.15 7.15
C TYR A 113 13.94 -17.48 8.17
N HIS A 114 13.61 -17.61 9.46
CA HIS A 114 14.53 -18.06 10.50
C HIS A 114 13.83 -18.94 11.55
N ASP A 115 14.60 -19.57 12.43
CA ASP A 115 14.12 -20.55 13.42
C ASP A 115 13.66 -19.91 14.76
N GLY A 116 13.53 -18.59 14.80
CA GLY A 116 13.23 -17.81 16.00
C GLY A 116 14.44 -17.40 16.84
N LEU A 117 15.66 -17.85 16.54
CA LEU A 117 16.93 -17.36 17.13
C LEU A 117 16.95 -17.35 18.67
N GLY A 118 16.25 -18.30 19.31
CA GLY A 118 16.17 -18.40 20.77
C GLY A 118 15.29 -17.35 21.46
N MET A 119 14.47 -16.60 20.71
CA MET A 119 13.50 -15.62 21.21
C MET A 119 12.21 -16.28 21.76
N ASP A 120 12.37 -17.06 22.82
CA ASP A 120 11.32 -17.85 23.49
C ASP A 120 10.48 -17.08 24.53
N THR A 121 10.84 -15.83 24.84
CA THR A 121 10.09 -14.95 25.76
C THR A 121 9.79 -13.59 25.13
N TYR A 122 8.73 -12.93 25.62
CA TYR A 122 8.39 -11.56 25.20
C TYR A 122 9.51 -10.55 25.50
N GLU A 123 10.27 -10.75 26.56
CA GLU A 123 11.43 -9.89 26.85
C GLU A 123 12.52 -10.01 25.79
N LYS A 124 12.89 -11.23 25.38
CA LYS A 124 13.88 -11.44 24.31
C LYS A 124 13.39 -10.91 22.96
N GLN A 125 12.10 -11.05 22.68
CA GLN A 125 11.48 -10.54 21.46
C GLN A 125 11.49 -9.00 21.44
N TYR A 126 11.01 -8.37 22.53
CA TYR A 126 10.80 -6.92 22.59
C TYR A 126 12.07 -6.12 22.93
N LYS A 127 12.87 -6.54 23.91
CA LYS A 127 14.10 -5.84 24.32
C LYS A 127 15.37 -6.37 23.64
N GLY A 128 15.25 -7.49 22.92
CA GLY A 128 16.34 -8.10 22.17
C GLY A 128 16.14 -7.89 20.67
N GLY A 129 15.37 -8.79 20.03
CA GLY A 129 15.16 -8.81 18.58
C GLY A 129 14.69 -7.47 18.03
N LEU A 130 13.60 -6.92 18.56
CA LEU A 130 13.02 -5.65 18.09
C LEU A 130 13.99 -4.47 18.22
N GLU A 131 14.79 -4.39 19.27
CA GLU A 131 15.74 -3.28 19.48
C GLU A 131 16.89 -3.27 18.46
N ILE A 132 17.28 -4.43 17.92
CA ILE A 132 18.43 -4.54 16.99
C ILE A 132 18.04 -4.72 15.52
N THR A 133 16.95 -5.43 15.22
CA THR A 133 16.50 -5.68 13.83
C THR A 133 15.22 -4.94 13.47
N TYR A 134 14.61 -4.24 14.42
CA TYR A 134 13.29 -3.62 14.26
C TYR A 134 12.15 -4.62 13.97
N GLU A 135 12.37 -5.92 14.18
CA GLU A 135 11.35 -6.98 14.06
C GLU A 135 10.73 -7.36 15.41
N ASP A 136 9.40 -7.34 15.48
CA ASP A 136 8.68 -7.92 16.61
C ASP A 136 8.32 -9.38 16.31
N TYR A 137 9.19 -10.33 16.66
CA TYR A 137 8.99 -11.77 16.40
C TYR A 137 8.11 -12.44 17.47
N GLU A 138 7.27 -13.41 17.09
CA GLU A 138 6.59 -14.33 18.01
C GLU A 138 6.37 -15.69 17.32
N PRO A 139 6.65 -16.83 17.99
CA PRO A 139 6.47 -18.15 17.39
C PRO A 139 5.07 -18.37 16.82
N GLY A 140 5.01 -18.77 15.54
CA GLY A 140 3.75 -19.06 14.84
C GLY A 140 2.94 -17.82 14.42
N PHE A 141 3.49 -16.60 14.53
CA PHE A 141 2.87 -15.39 13.99
C PHE A 141 3.32 -15.04 12.57
N GLY A 142 4.55 -15.42 12.20
CA GLY A 142 5.09 -15.27 10.85
C GLY A 142 4.56 -16.34 9.88
N THR A 143 3.25 -16.40 9.68
CA THR A 143 2.57 -17.40 8.85
C THR A 143 1.90 -16.76 7.64
N PRO A 144 1.92 -17.38 6.45
CA PRO A 144 1.18 -16.89 5.28
C PRO A 144 -0.32 -17.26 5.34
N MET A 145 -0.80 -17.97 6.36
CA MET A 145 -2.19 -18.43 6.41
C MET A 145 -3.15 -17.23 6.33
N GLY A 146 -3.95 -17.21 5.27
CA GLY A 146 -4.95 -16.17 5.02
C GLY A 146 -4.47 -14.98 4.18
N VAL A 147 -3.19 -14.87 3.81
CA VAL A 147 -2.77 -13.83 2.84
C VAL A 147 -3.36 -14.12 1.47
N ALA A 148 -3.58 -13.07 0.67
CA ALA A 148 -4.17 -13.18 -0.65
C ALA A 148 -3.32 -12.50 -1.72
N ARG A 149 -3.63 -12.80 -2.99
CA ARG A 149 -3.09 -12.11 -4.16
C ARG A 149 -4.13 -12.18 -5.27
N THR A 150 -4.39 -11.05 -5.91
CA THR A 150 -5.26 -10.97 -7.09
C THR A 150 -4.42 -10.84 -8.35
N SER A 151 -4.72 -11.63 -9.39
CA SER A 151 -4.09 -11.54 -10.71
C SER A 151 -5.14 -11.22 -11.77
N GLU A 152 -4.85 -10.26 -12.64
CA GLU A 152 -5.77 -9.79 -13.67
C GLU A 152 -5.46 -10.49 -15.01
N MET A 153 -6.44 -11.24 -15.53
CA MET A 153 -6.32 -12.00 -16.78
C MET A 153 -7.31 -11.46 -17.81
N HIS A 154 -6.88 -11.42 -19.07
CA HIS A 154 -7.68 -10.90 -20.18
C HIS A 154 -7.83 -11.93 -21.28
N LEU A 155 -9.01 -11.95 -21.91
CA LEU A 155 -9.33 -12.79 -23.06
C LEU A 155 -9.97 -11.94 -24.16
N TRP A 156 -9.50 -12.08 -25.39
CA TRP A 156 -10.10 -11.45 -26.57
C TRP A 156 -10.46 -12.52 -27.59
N ILE A 157 -11.75 -12.61 -27.93
CA ILE A 157 -12.25 -13.49 -28.98
C ILE A 157 -12.14 -12.75 -30.31
N LEU A 158 -11.40 -13.33 -31.26
CA LEU A 158 -11.07 -12.70 -32.53
C LEU A 158 -11.63 -13.52 -33.70
N PRO A 159 -12.19 -12.88 -34.73
CA PRO A 159 -12.85 -13.56 -35.84
C PRO A 159 -11.88 -14.27 -36.80
N ALA A 160 -10.59 -13.91 -36.75
CA ALA A 160 -9.50 -14.53 -37.49
C ALA A 160 -8.17 -14.19 -36.80
N THR A 161 -7.07 -14.81 -37.25
CA THR A 161 -5.72 -14.40 -36.85
C THR A 161 -5.53 -12.90 -37.05
N PRO A 162 -5.31 -12.14 -35.97
CA PRO A 162 -5.19 -10.68 -36.06
C PRO A 162 -3.92 -10.28 -36.81
N ALA A 163 -3.95 -9.07 -37.38
CA ALA A 163 -2.74 -8.44 -37.89
C ALA A 163 -1.73 -8.23 -36.76
N ARG A 164 -0.43 -8.24 -37.08
CA ARG A 164 0.66 -8.07 -36.10
C ARG A 164 0.52 -6.77 -35.29
N ALA A 165 0.12 -5.67 -35.93
CA ALA A 165 -0.14 -4.41 -35.25
C ALA A 165 -1.23 -4.53 -34.17
N ARG A 166 -2.31 -5.28 -34.47
CA ARG A 166 -3.37 -5.55 -33.51
C ARG A 166 -2.89 -6.40 -32.33
N ILE A 167 -1.98 -7.35 -32.54
CA ILE A 167 -1.36 -8.11 -31.43
C ILE A 167 -0.58 -7.17 -30.50
N ALA A 168 0.16 -6.20 -31.06
CA ALA A 168 0.87 -5.22 -30.26
C ALA A 168 -0.08 -4.32 -29.44
N GLU A 169 -1.17 -3.83 -30.06
CA GLU A 169 -2.22 -3.06 -29.37
C GLU A 169 -2.85 -3.85 -28.22
N LEU A 170 -3.13 -5.14 -28.40
CA LEU A 170 -3.66 -6.00 -27.34
C LEU A 170 -2.65 -6.20 -26.22
N ALA A 171 -1.35 -6.31 -26.54
CA ALA A 171 -0.30 -6.41 -25.54
C ALA A 171 -0.15 -5.10 -24.74
N ASP A 172 -0.35 -3.94 -25.37
CA ASP A 172 -0.35 -2.64 -24.69
C ASP A 172 -1.59 -2.48 -23.81
N ALA A 173 -2.78 -2.84 -24.31
CA ALA A 173 -4.01 -2.85 -23.53
C ALA A 173 -3.95 -3.80 -22.33
N LEU A 174 -3.28 -4.95 -22.46
CA LEU A 174 -3.03 -5.88 -21.36
C LEU A 174 -2.13 -5.25 -20.28
N ARG A 175 -1.02 -4.62 -20.69
CA ARG A 175 -0.03 -4.07 -19.75
C ARG A 175 -0.53 -2.81 -19.07
N GLN A 176 -1.23 -1.96 -19.81
CA GLN A 176 -1.71 -0.66 -19.36
C GLN A 176 -3.17 -0.46 -19.76
N PRO A 177 -4.12 -1.12 -19.06
CA PRO A 177 -5.55 -0.89 -19.28
C PRO A 177 -5.89 0.60 -19.18
N ALA A 178 -6.73 1.09 -20.09
CA ALA A 178 -7.17 2.48 -20.05
C ALA A 178 -8.04 2.74 -18.82
N VAL A 179 -7.83 3.86 -18.13
CA VAL A 179 -8.60 4.28 -16.96
C VAL A 179 -9.08 5.71 -17.18
N LEU A 180 -10.37 5.94 -16.95
CA LEU A 180 -10.98 7.27 -16.95
C LEU A 180 -11.16 7.71 -15.51
N VAL A 181 -10.70 8.92 -15.19
CA VAL A 181 -10.81 9.54 -13.85
C VAL A 181 -11.24 11.00 -13.99
N ALA A 182 -11.76 11.57 -12.91
CA ALA A 182 -11.99 13.02 -12.83
C ALA A 182 -10.67 13.79 -12.94
N THR A 183 -10.74 15.04 -13.41
CA THR A 183 -9.56 15.91 -13.43
C THR A 183 -9.17 16.31 -12.01
N PRO A 184 -7.88 16.60 -11.74
CA PRO A 184 -7.45 17.08 -10.41
C PRO A 184 -8.23 18.31 -9.95
N GLN A 185 -8.57 19.23 -10.87
CA GLN A 185 -9.40 20.41 -10.59
C GLN A 185 -10.75 20.01 -9.99
N THR A 186 -11.44 19.06 -10.63
CA THR A 186 -12.75 18.57 -10.16
C THR A 186 -12.63 17.93 -8.78
N THR A 187 -11.60 17.13 -8.53
CA THR A 187 -11.37 16.51 -7.22
C THR A 187 -11.20 17.57 -6.13
N VAL A 188 -10.33 18.57 -6.35
CA VAL A 188 -10.08 19.64 -5.37
C VAL A 188 -11.32 20.49 -5.12
N GLU A 189 -12.06 20.87 -6.17
CA GLU A 189 -13.27 21.70 -6.05
C GLU A 189 -14.44 20.99 -5.37
N SER A 190 -14.51 19.66 -5.48
CA SER A 190 -15.59 18.88 -4.86
C SER A 190 -15.50 18.78 -3.33
N GLY A 191 -14.34 19.10 -2.74
CA GLY A 191 -14.11 19.01 -1.30
C GLY A 191 -14.05 17.59 -0.74
N VAL A 192 -14.06 16.56 -1.59
CA VAL A 192 -13.92 15.16 -1.17
C VAL A 192 -12.60 14.97 -0.41
N PHE A 193 -12.61 14.07 0.58
CA PHE A 193 -11.46 13.83 1.47
C PHE A 193 -11.07 15.04 2.32
N GLY A 194 -12.07 15.80 2.80
CA GLY A 194 -11.90 16.79 3.87
C GLY A 194 -11.18 18.07 3.46
N HIS A 195 -11.23 18.46 2.19
CA HIS A 195 -10.53 19.64 1.66
C HIS A 195 -8.99 19.62 1.86
N ALA A 196 -8.39 18.45 2.04
CA ALA A 196 -6.95 18.28 2.29
C ALA A 196 -6.06 18.38 1.03
N LEU A 197 -6.61 18.85 -0.10
CA LEU A 197 -5.96 18.85 -1.41
C LEU A 197 -5.90 20.27 -2.00
N SER A 198 -4.84 20.53 -2.77
CA SER A 198 -4.69 21.74 -3.58
C SER A 198 -3.95 21.40 -4.88
N LEU A 199 -4.14 22.20 -5.92
CA LEU A 199 -3.46 21.96 -7.20
C LEU A 199 -2.03 22.51 -7.17
N PRO A 200 -1.05 21.83 -7.78
CA PRO A 200 0.32 22.36 -7.91
C PRO A 200 0.37 23.72 -8.63
N SER A 201 -0.54 23.96 -9.58
CA SER A 201 -0.69 25.24 -10.29
C SER A 201 -1.16 26.39 -9.40
N GLN A 202 -1.68 26.09 -8.20
CA GLN A 202 -2.14 27.05 -7.21
C GLN A 202 -1.14 27.24 -6.07
N THR A 203 0.01 26.55 -6.11
CA THR A 203 1.03 26.63 -5.07
C THR A 203 1.71 28.01 -5.11
N PRO A 204 1.78 28.73 -3.97
CA PRO A 204 2.47 30.01 -3.90
C PRO A 204 3.95 29.91 -4.30
N SER A 205 4.49 31.00 -4.84
CA SER A 205 5.85 31.03 -5.41
C SER A 205 6.95 30.65 -4.41
N GLU A 206 6.79 31.02 -3.15
CA GLU A 206 7.65 30.72 -2.01
C GLU A 206 7.70 29.22 -1.68
N HIS A 207 6.67 28.47 -2.08
CA HIS A 207 6.57 27.03 -1.92
C HIS A 207 6.78 26.26 -3.23
N ALA A 208 7.07 26.92 -4.35
CA ALA A 208 7.37 26.24 -5.62
C ALA A 208 8.51 25.20 -5.55
N PRO A 209 9.56 25.36 -4.71
CA PRO A 209 10.56 24.31 -4.49
C PRO A 209 9.98 23.02 -3.91
N LEU A 210 8.94 23.10 -3.08
CA LEU A 210 8.31 21.94 -2.44
C LEU A 210 7.65 21.02 -3.48
N GLU A 211 6.98 21.57 -4.50
CA GLU A 211 6.38 20.77 -5.57
C GLU A 211 7.45 19.97 -6.33
N LYS A 212 8.60 20.59 -6.62
CA LYS A 212 9.73 19.89 -7.25
C LYS A 212 10.32 18.79 -6.37
N GLN A 213 10.31 18.99 -5.06
CA GLN A 213 10.78 17.99 -4.09
C GLN A 213 9.77 16.84 -3.95
N LEU A 214 8.46 17.10 -4.02
CA LEU A 214 7.41 16.09 -4.08
C LEU A 214 7.52 15.25 -5.36
N ASP A 215 7.71 15.91 -6.52
CA ASP A 215 8.00 15.23 -7.80
C ASP A 215 9.23 14.33 -7.69
N TRP A 216 10.36 14.87 -7.20
CA TRP A 216 11.59 14.09 -7.02
C TRP A 216 11.38 12.89 -6.10
N MET A 217 10.64 13.07 -5.00
CA MET A 217 10.37 11.98 -4.04
C MET A 217 9.63 10.84 -4.73
N PHE A 218 8.57 11.14 -5.48
CA PHE A 218 7.84 10.11 -6.22
C PHE A 218 8.73 9.44 -7.28
N ASP A 219 9.43 10.23 -8.09
CA ASP A 219 10.29 9.73 -9.18
C ASP A 219 11.41 8.82 -8.62
N PHE A 220 11.94 9.14 -7.45
CA PHE A 220 12.93 8.31 -6.75
C PHE A 220 12.37 6.91 -6.44
N TYR A 221 11.19 6.81 -5.82
CA TYR A 221 10.58 5.51 -5.48
C TYR A 221 10.20 4.70 -6.72
N GLN A 222 9.65 5.37 -7.74
CA GLN A 222 9.37 4.73 -9.03
C GLN A 222 10.65 4.16 -9.65
N GLY A 223 11.75 4.93 -9.62
CA GLY A 223 13.06 4.47 -10.08
C GLY A 223 13.62 3.29 -9.28
N GLN A 224 13.47 3.32 -7.95
CA GLN A 224 13.92 2.23 -7.07
C GLN A 224 13.23 0.90 -7.37
N GLN A 225 11.92 0.90 -7.69
CA GLN A 225 11.20 -0.33 -8.03
C GLN A 225 11.90 -1.13 -9.13
N ASP A 226 12.33 -0.45 -10.20
CA ASP A 226 13.06 -1.12 -11.28
C ASP A 226 14.50 -1.45 -10.89
N GLN A 227 15.23 -0.49 -10.33
CA GLN A 227 16.65 -0.67 -9.98
C GLN A 227 16.89 -1.79 -8.97
N ARG A 228 15.98 -1.94 -8.01
CA ARG A 228 16.02 -2.93 -6.92
C ARG A 228 15.22 -4.18 -7.21
N ARG A 229 14.58 -4.25 -8.38
CA ARG A 229 13.73 -5.37 -8.81
C ARG A 229 12.70 -5.73 -7.74
N TRP A 230 11.93 -4.74 -7.27
CA TRP A 230 10.76 -4.96 -6.41
C TRP A 230 9.60 -5.56 -7.21
N TYR A 231 9.88 -6.76 -7.72
CA TYR A 231 9.07 -7.59 -8.59
C TYR A 231 8.99 -8.98 -7.98
N GLY A 232 7.97 -9.73 -8.37
CA GLY A 232 7.72 -11.08 -7.91
C GLY A 232 6.25 -11.27 -7.56
N PHE A 233 5.77 -12.51 -7.62
CA PHE A 233 4.37 -12.88 -7.40
C PHE A 233 3.81 -12.31 -6.08
N TRP A 234 4.59 -12.39 -5.00
CA TRP A 234 4.21 -11.87 -3.68
C TRP A 234 4.70 -10.45 -3.40
N ASN A 235 5.60 -9.89 -4.20
CA ASN A 235 6.32 -8.66 -3.85
C ASN A 235 5.87 -7.44 -4.67
N TYR A 236 5.42 -7.66 -5.91
CA TYR A 236 5.16 -6.57 -6.84
C TYR A 236 4.00 -5.71 -6.37
N GLY A 237 4.34 -4.47 -6.02
CA GLY A 237 3.45 -3.42 -5.56
C GLY A 237 3.98 -2.71 -4.31
N ASP A 238 4.74 -3.42 -3.47
CA ASP A 238 5.33 -2.84 -2.26
C ASP A 238 6.66 -2.13 -2.51
N VAL A 239 7.13 -1.42 -1.49
CA VAL A 239 8.43 -0.76 -1.41
C VAL A 239 9.17 -1.19 -0.13
N MET A 240 10.47 -0.93 -0.05
CA MET A 240 11.24 -1.19 1.18
C MET A 240 11.17 0.01 2.14
N HIS A 241 11.44 -0.22 3.43
CA HIS A 241 11.20 0.72 4.53
C HIS A 241 12.44 1.59 4.87
N SER A 242 13.62 0.99 4.97
CA SER A 242 14.86 1.70 5.34
C SER A 242 16.06 1.32 4.50
N TYR A 243 16.99 2.26 4.36
CA TYR A 243 18.17 2.11 3.52
C TYR A 243 19.45 1.85 4.33
N ASP A 244 20.36 1.07 3.76
CA ASP A 244 21.71 0.78 4.23
C ASP A 244 22.73 1.47 3.32
N PHE A 245 23.31 2.56 3.81
CA PHE A 245 24.24 3.40 3.07
C PHE A 245 25.64 2.80 2.95
N ASP A 246 25.98 1.81 3.77
CA ASP A 246 27.26 1.11 3.67
C ASP A 246 27.22 0.04 2.57
N ARG A 247 26.07 -0.65 2.42
CA ARG A 247 25.85 -1.64 1.36
C ARG A 247 25.27 -1.07 0.07
N HIS A 248 24.83 0.19 0.07
CA HIS A 248 24.09 0.83 -1.02
C HIS A 248 22.85 0.03 -1.43
N GLU A 249 22.12 -0.47 -0.45
CA GLU A 249 20.95 -1.33 -0.62
C GLU A 249 19.87 -1.02 0.42
N TRP A 250 18.62 -1.26 0.09
CA TRP A 250 17.56 -1.28 1.08
C TRP A 250 17.79 -2.44 2.06
N LYS A 251 17.35 -2.30 3.30
CA LYS A 251 17.58 -3.29 4.36
C LYS A 251 16.67 -4.53 4.22
N TYR A 252 16.68 -5.16 3.05
CA TYR A 252 15.83 -6.29 2.67
C TYR A 252 15.97 -7.52 3.59
N ASP A 253 17.07 -7.61 4.32
CA ASP A 253 17.45 -8.73 5.18
C ASP A 253 17.46 -8.39 6.68
N VAL A 254 17.04 -7.18 7.08
CA VAL A 254 17.09 -6.72 8.48
C VAL A 254 15.69 -6.52 9.04
N GLY A 255 15.06 -7.61 9.49
CA GLY A 255 13.83 -7.58 10.29
C GLY A 255 12.78 -6.58 9.78
N GLY A 256 12.40 -5.62 10.63
CA GLY A 256 11.42 -4.58 10.29
C GLY A 256 11.95 -3.45 9.40
N CYS A 257 13.12 -3.57 8.77
CA CYS A 257 13.64 -2.53 7.88
C CYS A 257 13.43 -2.86 6.39
N ALA A 258 12.88 -4.04 6.08
CA ALA A 258 12.67 -4.56 4.73
C ALA A 258 11.33 -4.07 4.12
N TRP A 259 10.40 -4.93 3.73
CA TRP A 259 9.14 -4.52 3.08
C TRP A 259 8.31 -3.59 3.98
N ASP A 260 7.80 -2.49 3.41
CA ASP A 260 7.20 -1.36 4.12
C ASP A 260 5.77 -1.62 4.60
N ASN A 261 5.01 -2.47 3.92
CA ASN A 261 3.66 -2.87 4.30
C ASN A 261 2.78 -1.68 4.78
N SER A 262 2.76 -0.57 4.05
CA SER A 262 1.98 0.64 4.40
C SER A 262 2.36 1.35 5.72
N GLU A 263 3.54 1.12 6.29
CA GLU A 263 3.93 1.80 7.54
C GLU A 263 3.96 3.32 7.35
N LEU A 264 3.34 4.04 8.29
CA LEU A 264 3.14 5.49 8.23
C LEU A 264 2.44 6.01 6.95
N ALA A 265 1.49 5.21 6.43
CA ALA A 265 0.53 5.62 5.40
C ALA A 265 1.16 6.01 4.03
N THR A 266 2.15 5.24 3.58
CA THR A 266 2.73 5.33 2.23
C THR A 266 1.66 5.34 1.14
N ASP A 267 0.62 4.50 1.25
CA ASP A 267 -0.50 4.45 0.30
C ASP A 267 -1.26 5.80 0.22
N VAL A 268 -1.53 6.42 1.37
CA VAL A 268 -2.28 7.68 1.44
C VAL A 268 -1.46 8.80 0.82
N TRP A 269 -0.14 8.84 1.06
CA TRP A 269 0.75 9.79 0.40
C TRP A 269 0.67 9.70 -1.12
N LEU A 270 0.82 8.50 -1.67
CA LEU A 270 0.80 8.28 -3.12
C LEU A 270 -0.55 8.62 -3.74
N TRP A 271 -1.65 8.25 -3.08
CA TRP A 271 -2.99 8.58 -3.57
C TRP A 271 -3.27 10.08 -3.51
N MET A 272 -2.93 10.77 -2.42
CA MET A 272 -3.08 12.23 -2.34
C MET A 272 -2.20 12.93 -3.39
N TYR A 273 -1.00 12.41 -3.65
CA TYR A 273 -0.12 12.92 -4.69
C TYR A 273 -0.73 12.75 -6.09
N PHE A 274 -1.32 11.59 -6.40
CA PHE A 274 -2.06 11.37 -7.65
C PHE A 274 -3.25 12.33 -7.78
N LEU A 275 -4.08 12.48 -6.75
CA LEU A 275 -5.29 13.31 -6.80
C LEU A 275 -4.99 14.79 -7.08
N ARG A 276 -3.81 15.28 -6.68
CA ARG A 276 -3.34 16.65 -6.97
C ARG A 276 -2.80 16.82 -8.39
N THR A 277 -2.13 15.80 -8.92
CA THR A 277 -1.31 15.92 -10.14
C THR A 277 -1.97 15.33 -11.38
N GLY A 278 -2.81 14.31 -11.22
CA GLY A 278 -3.38 13.53 -12.33
C GLY A 278 -2.35 12.70 -13.09
N ARG A 279 -1.13 12.54 -12.54
CA ARG A 279 -0.02 11.81 -13.16
C ARG A 279 -0.36 10.32 -13.34
N ALA A 280 -0.38 9.85 -14.58
CA ALA A 280 -0.78 8.47 -14.90
C ALA A 280 0.18 7.42 -14.32
N ASP A 281 1.46 7.75 -14.22
CA ASP A 281 2.49 6.90 -13.66
C ASP A 281 2.38 6.80 -12.13
N THR A 282 2.00 7.87 -11.45
CA THR A 282 1.61 7.84 -10.03
C THR A 282 0.38 6.97 -9.80
N PHE A 283 -0.66 7.06 -10.64
CA PHE A 283 -1.81 6.18 -10.53
C PHE A 283 -1.39 4.71 -10.60
N ARG A 284 -0.56 4.34 -11.58
CA ARG A 284 -0.13 2.94 -11.77
C ARG A 284 0.71 2.43 -10.61
N PHE A 285 1.57 3.28 -10.04
CA PHE A 285 2.37 2.93 -8.88
C PHE A 285 1.50 2.74 -7.63
N ALA A 286 0.57 3.66 -7.36
CA ALA A 286 -0.37 3.57 -6.24
C ALA A 286 -1.38 2.42 -6.39
N GLU A 287 -1.81 2.12 -7.62
CA GLU A 287 -2.64 0.95 -7.96
C GLU A 287 -1.91 -0.35 -7.62
N ALA A 288 -0.63 -0.48 -8.01
CA ALA A 288 0.16 -1.66 -7.70
C ALA A 288 0.35 -1.83 -6.18
N MET A 289 0.64 -0.74 -5.45
CA MET A 289 0.72 -0.76 -3.98
C MET A 289 -0.61 -1.16 -3.35
N THR A 290 -1.73 -0.59 -3.79
CA THR A 290 -3.06 -0.94 -3.28
C THR A 290 -3.39 -2.42 -3.47
N ARG A 291 -3.05 -2.98 -4.65
CA ARG A 291 -3.23 -4.41 -4.98
C ARG A 291 -2.28 -5.34 -4.24
N HIS A 292 -1.20 -4.81 -3.68
CA HIS A 292 -0.28 -5.55 -2.83
C HIS A 292 -0.71 -5.45 -1.36
N THR A 293 -0.73 -4.24 -0.81
CA THR A 293 -0.86 -4.01 0.63
C THR A 293 -2.24 -4.41 1.15
N GLY A 294 -3.28 -4.32 0.31
CA GLY A 294 -4.63 -4.75 0.67
C GLY A 294 -4.86 -6.27 0.60
N GLU A 295 -3.93 -7.03 0.01
CA GLU A 295 -4.07 -8.46 -0.29
C GLU A 295 -2.98 -9.29 0.41
N VAL A 296 -1.70 -8.99 0.16
CA VAL A 296 -0.56 -9.78 0.63
C VAL A 296 -0.23 -9.45 2.09
N ASP A 297 -0.31 -8.17 2.45
CA ASP A 297 0.06 -7.71 3.80
C ASP A 297 -1.09 -7.87 4.81
N VAL A 298 -2.23 -8.41 4.38
CA VAL A 298 -3.44 -8.61 5.18
C VAL A 298 -3.80 -10.08 5.26
N HIS A 299 -4.25 -10.52 6.44
CA HIS A 299 -4.86 -11.84 6.59
C HIS A 299 -6.36 -11.74 6.33
N HIS A 300 -6.88 -12.47 5.35
CA HIS A 300 -8.32 -12.53 5.01
C HIS A 300 -9.02 -13.73 5.64
N LEU A 301 -8.25 -14.71 6.12
CA LEU A 301 -8.75 -15.91 6.79
C LEU A 301 -7.90 -16.26 8.02
N GLY A 302 -8.43 -17.14 8.87
CA GLY A 302 -7.74 -17.65 10.05
C GLY A 302 -7.72 -16.67 11.23
N LYS A 303 -6.91 -16.99 12.25
CA LYS A 303 -6.94 -16.30 13.55
C LYS A 303 -6.54 -14.83 13.52
N PHE A 304 -5.86 -14.39 12.46
CA PHE A 304 -5.41 -13.01 12.31
C PHE A 304 -6.34 -12.17 11.44
N ALA A 305 -7.31 -12.77 10.74
CA ALA A 305 -8.18 -12.00 9.89
C ALA A 305 -9.07 -11.02 10.68
N PRO A 306 -9.31 -9.80 10.19
CA PRO A 306 -8.84 -9.23 8.93
C PRO A 306 -7.58 -8.33 9.09
N LEU A 307 -6.73 -8.58 10.10
CA LEU A 307 -5.60 -7.72 10.47
C LEU A 307 -4.44 -7.81 9.47
N GLY A 308 -3.71 -6.70 9.33
CA GLY A 308 -2.50 -6.64 8.52
C GLY A 308 -1.23 -6.83 9.34
N SER A 309 -0.15 -7.23 8.68
CA SER A 309 1.14 -7.51 9.30
C SER A 309 2.08 -6.31 9.17
N ARG A 310 2.65 -5.85 10.28
CA ARG A 310 3.68 -4.81 10.26
C ARG A 310 4.87 -5.20 9.37
N HIS A 311 5.48 -4.20 8.74
CA HIS A 311 6.69 -4.26 7.91
C HIS A 311 7.78 -5.22 8.42
N ASN A 312 8.35 -6.00 7.49
CA ASN A 312 9.27 -7.12 7.79
C ASN A 312 9.99 -7.66 6.53
N VAL A 313 11.00 -8.52 6.70
CA VAL A 313 11.65 -9.28 5.61
C VAL A 313 10.66 -10.07 4.76
N MET A 314 9.60 -10.60 5.37
CA MET A 314 8.47 -11.16 4.64
C MET A 314 7.21 -10.39 4.97
N HIS A 315 6.34 -10.17 3.98
CA HIS A 315 5.08 -9.43 4.12
C HIS A 315 4.20 -9.84 5.30
N TRP A 316 4.22 -11.12 5.72
CA TRP A 316 3.46 -11.64 6.87
C TRP A 316 4.31 -11.96 8.11
N GLY A 317 5.58 -11.59 8.13
CA GLY A 317 6.55 -12.10 9.10
C GLY A 317 6.43 -11.52 10.52
N CYS A 318 6.09 -10.24 10.65
CA CYS A 318 6.03 -9.58 11.96
C CYS A 318 4.84 -10.06 12.81
N SER A 319 5.03 -10.16 14.13
CA SER A 319 3.98 -10.56 15.07
C SER A 319 3.01 -9.44 15.47
N ALA A 320 3.33 -8.20 15.11
CA ALA A 320 2.42 -7.07 15.23
C ALA A 320 1.36 -7.12 14.11
N LYS A 321 0.28 -7.86 14.37
CA LYS A 321 -0.92 -7.91 13.51
C LYS A 321 -1.89 -6.81 13.94
N GLN A 322 -2.16 -5.82 13.09
CA GLN A 322 -2.85 -4.58 13.48
C GLN A 322 -3.77 -4.02 12.37
N LEU A 323 -4.76 -3.21 12.78
CA LEU A 323 -5.69 -2.55 11.86
C LEU A 323 -5.00 -1.47 11.02
N ARG A 324 -3.95 -0.83 11.56
CA ARG A 324 -3.25 0.28 10.89
C ARG A 324 -2.65 -0.08 9.52
N ILE A 325 -2.41 -1.37 9.29
CA ILE A 325 -1.91 -1.91 8.01
C ILE A 325 -3.07 -2.29 7.08
N SER A 326 -4.11 -2.91 7.64
CA SER A 326 -5.31 -3.38 6.93
C SER A 326 -6.37 -2.29 6.71
N THR A 327 -6.12 -1.07 7.17
CA THR A 327 -7.07 0.05 7.15
C THR A 327 -7.74 0.24 5.78
N ALA A 328 -9.06 0.45 5.78
CA ALA A 328 -9.80 0.73 4.57
C ALA A 328 -9.33 2.05 3.91
N LEU A 329 -8.75 2.99 4.68
CA LEU A 329 -8.32 4.29 4.17
C LEU A 329 -7.30 4.17 3.03
N ASN A 330 -6.34 3.23 3.14
CA ASN A 330 -5.30 3.03 2.12
C ASN A 330 -5.88 2.64 0.75
N ARG A 331 -7.10 2.10 0.72
CA ARG A 331 -7.77 1.58 -0.48
C ARG A 331 -8.94 2.42 -0.95
N ARG A 332 -9.45 3.30 -0.08
CA ARG A 332 -10.62 4.15 -0.28
C ARG A 332 -10.48 5.04 -1.53
N TYR A 333 -9.30 5.62 -1.73
CA TYR A 333 -9.00 6.46 -2.91
C TYR A 333 -9.10 5.67 -4.21
N TYR A 334 -8.45 4.50 -4.29
CA TYR A 334 -8.54 3.62 -5.46
C TYR A 334 -9.99 3.22 -5.73
N TYR A 335 -10.71 2.77 -4.71
CA TYR A 335 -12.09 2.31 -4.85
C TYR A 335 -13.00 3.40 -5.39
N PHE A 336 -12.95 4.63 -4.88
CA PHE A 336 -13.82 5.69 -5.38
C PHE A 336 -13.45 6.18 -6.79
N LEU A 337 -12.22 5.93 -7.24
CA LEU A 337 -11.79 6.21 -8.62
C LEU A 337 -12.18 5.09 -9.60
N THR A 338 -12.24 3.83 -9.16
CA THR A 338 -12.35 2.67 -10.07
C THR A 338 -13.61 1.85 -9.88
N ALA A 339 -14.30 1.98 -8.74
CA ALA A 339 -15.37 1.13 -8.27
C ALA A 339 -15.02 -0.38 -8.22
N ASP A 340 -13.73 -0.72 -8.08
CA ASP A 340 -13.27 -2.11 -8.10
C ASP A 340 -13.93 -2.97 -7.01
N GLU A 341 -14.65 -4.01 -7.44
CA GLU A 341 -15.43 -4.86 -6.54
C GLU A 341 -14.55 -5.65 -5.57
N ARG A 342 -13.38 -6.14 -6.01
CA ARG A 342 -12.46 -6.87 -5.14
C ARG A 342 -11.98 -5.98 -3.99
N VAL A 343 -11.52 -4.77 -4.29
CA VAL A 343 -11.15 -3.80 -3.25
C VAL A 343 -12.35 -3.43 -2.39
N GLY A 344 -13.55 -3.38 -2.97
CA GLY A 344 -14.80 -3.25 -2.24
C GLY A 344 -15.02 -4.35 -1.19
N ASP A 345 -14.69 -5.60 -1.50
CA ASP A 345 -14.74 -6.73 -0.56
C ASP A 345 -13.67 -6.58 0.53
N LEU A 346 -12.44 -6.25 0.15
CA LEU A 346 -11.31 -6.05 1.08
C LEU A 346 -11.62 -4.98 2.14
N MET A 347 -12.22 -3.85 1.73
CA MET A 347 -12.63 -2.81 2.67
C MET A 347 -13.79 -3.25 3.57
N ARG A 348 -14.72 -4.04 3.05
CA ARG A 348 -15.87 -4.55 3.81
C ARG A 348 -15.45 -5.53 4.90
N GLU A 349 -14.41 -6.32 4.67
CA GLU A 349 -13.82 -7.19 5.71
C GLU A 349 -13.40 -6.40 6.97
N GLN A 350 -13.04 -5.12 6.82
CA GLN A 350 -12.53 -4.30 7.91
C GLN A 350 -13.59 -3.75 8.87
N ILE A 351 -14.89 -3.82 8.53
CA ILE A 351 -15.99 -3.24 9.33
C ILE A 351 -16.01 -3.80 10.75
N GLU A 352 -15.68 -5.08 10.91
CA GLU A 352 -15.70 -5.81 12.18
C GLU A 352 -14.29 -6.18 12.67
N ALA A 353 -13.23 -5.59 12.10
CA ALA A 353 -11.83 -5.93 12.37
C ALA A 353 -11.45 -5.85 13.85
N ALA A 354 -12.07 -4.93 14.59
CA ALA A 354 -11.86 -4.77 16.02
C ALA A 354 -12.23 -6.01 16.86
N ARG A 355 -13.06 -6.93 16.34
CA ARG A 355 -13.37 -8.21 17.01
C ARG A 355 -12.13 -9.08 17.20
N THR A 356 -11.18 -9.02 16.27
CA THR A 356 -9.94 -9.82 16.31
C THR A 356 -8.99 -9.33 17.40
N LEU A 357 -9.10 -8.06 17.82
CA LEU A 357 -8.31 -7.52 18.93
C LEU A 357 -8.67 -8.12 20.28
N ARG A 358 -9.78 -8.86 20.40
CA ARG A 358 -10.12 -9.61 21.63
C ARG A 358 -9.09 -10.71 21.91
N THR A 359 -8.55 -11.34 20.86
CA THR A 359 -7.61 -12.46 20.94
C THR A 359 -6.20 -12.10 20.47
N VAL A 360 -6.07 -11.11 19.57
CA VAL A 360 -4.79 -10.65 19.02
C VAL A 360 -4.56 -9.21 19.46
N GLN A 361 -4.22 -9.04 20.74
CA GLN A 361 -4.10 -7.72 21.36
C GLN A 361 -2.78 -7.03 20.94
N PRO A 362 -2.85 -5.82 20.38
CA PRO A 362 -1.68 -4.96 20.21
C PRO A 362 -1.09 -4.61 21.57
N GLY A 363 0.23 -4.55 21.67
CA GLY A 363 0.91 -4.18 22.91
C GLY A 363 0.89 -5.25 24.01
N ARG A 364 0.54 -6.51 23.71
CA ARG A 364 0.62 -7.65 24.67
C ARG A 364 2.01 -7.90 25.25
N LYS A 365 3.06 -7.37 24.60
CA LYS A 365 4.47 -7.45 25.03
C LYS A 365 4.94 -6.19 25.76
N LEU A 366 4.13 -5.12 25.78
CA LEU A 366 4.43 -3.88 26.47
C LEU A 366 4.12 -4.01 27.96
N ALA A 367 4.57 -3.04 28.76
CA ALA A 367 4.24 -2.97 30.17
C ALA A 367 2.71 -2.92 30.41
N ASN A 368 2.30 -3.53 31.52
CA ASN A 368 0.92 -3.64 31.98
C ASN A 368 -0.05 -4.16 30.89
N PRO A 369 0.24 -5.31 30.25
CA PRO A 369 -0.61 -5.84 29.18
C PRO A 369 -2.03 -6.16 29.67
N GLU A 370 -2.20 -6.48 30.96
CA GLU A 370 -3.49 -6.74 31.59
C GLU A 370 -4.46 -5.55 31.53
N ALA A 371 -3.96 -4.32 31.43
CA ALA A 371 -4.81 -3.13 31.27
C ALA A 371 -5.52 -3.09 29.90
N ARG A 372 -5.01 -3.84 28.92
CA ARG A 372 -5.56 -3.98 27.56
C ARG A 372 -6.27 -5.31 27.36
N ALA A 373 -6.17 -6.21 28.34
CA ALA A 373 -6.77 -7.53 28.28
C ALA A 373 -8.30 -7.44 28.36
N ILE A 374 -8.97 -8.18 27.49
CA ILE A 374 -10.42 -8.35 27.53
C ILE A 374 -10.74 -9.68 28.21
N ALA A 375 -11.62 -9.64 29.22
CA ALA A 375 -11.98 -10.81 30.02
C ALA A 375 -12.75 -11.87 29.23
N ASP A 376 -13.54 -11.45 28.22
CA ASP A 376 -14.33 -12.33 27.37
C ASP A 376 -13.92 -12.19 25.90
N ALA A 377 -13.21 -13.19 25.38
CA ALA A 377 -12.77 -13.24 23.99
C ALA A 377 -13.94 -13.32 22.98
N GLN A 378 -15.15 -13.66 23.45
CA GLN A 378 -16.38 -13.72 22.65
C GLN A 378 -17.36 -12.58 22.95
N GLY A 379 -17.04 -11.71 23.91
CA GLY A 379 -17.91 -10.62 24.34
C GLY A 379 -17.93 -9.43 23.37
N ASP A 380 -18.81 -8.48 23.64
CA ASP A 380 -19.06 -7.32 22.75
C ASP A 380 -18.05 -6.18 22.90
N PHE A 381 -16.89 -6.41 23.51
CA PHE A 381 -15.93 -5.35 23.81
C PHE A 381 -14.52 -5.68 23.32
N ALA A 382 -13.79 -4.64 22.89
CA ALA A 382 -12.36 -4.69 22.59
C ALA A 382 -11.65 -3.43 23.11
N HIS A 383 -10.36 -3.52 23.43
CA HIS A 383 -9.55 -2.34 23.78
C HIS A 383 -8.92 -1.77 22.51
N LEU A 384 -9.11 -0.47 22.27
CA LEU A 384 -8.57 0.20 21.09
C LEU A 384 -7.85 1.48 21.49
N GLY A 385 -6.68 1.72 20.89
CA GLY A 385 -6.07 3.04 20.87
C GLY A 385 -6.88 4.01 20.01
N PHE A 386 -6.99 5.27 20.44
CA PHE A 386 -7.72 6.31 19.68
C PHE A 386 -7.00 6.77 18.40
N GLY A 387 -5.78 6.29 18.18
CA GLY A 387 -5.02 6.55 16.95
C GLY A 387 -5.08 5.40 15.96
N THR A 388 -4.10 4.49 16.04
CA THR A 388 -3.89 3.42 15.06
C THR A 388 -5.09 2.50 14.88
N ASP A 389 -5.81 2.17 15.96
CA ASP A 389 -6.92 1.22 15.91
C ASP A 389 -8.22 1.93 15.55
N TRP A 390 -8.60 2.98 16.30
CA TRP A 390 -9.85 3.70 16.06
C TRP A 390 -9.86 4.43 14.71
N GLY A 391 -8.75 5.07 14.30
CA GLY A 391 -8.67 5.74 13.00
C GLY A 391 -8.96 4.76 11.85
N SER A 392 -8.37 3.56 11.91
CA SER A 392 -8.61 2.50 10.92
C SER A 392 -10.07 2.02 10.92
N LEU A 393 -10.65 1.83 12.10
CA LEU A 393 -12.04 1.39 12.25
C LEU A 393 -13.04 2.47 11.80
N ALA A 394 -12.76 3.73 12.14
CA ALA A 394 -13.54 4.88 11.71
C ALA A 394 -13.54 5.00 10.18
N SER A 395 -12.40 4.81 9.52
CA SER A 395 -12.30 4.78 8.06
C SER A 395 -13.10 3.63 7.43
N ALA A 396 -13.15 2.46 8.07
CA ALA A 396 -13.96 1.34 7.58
C ALA A 396 -15.47 1.64 7.69
N TRP A 397 -15.91 2.16 8.84
CA TRP A 397 -17.31 2.54 9.04
C TRP A 397 -17.76 3.70 8.15
N LEU A 398 -16.91 4.72 7.99
CA LEU A 398 -17.17 5.86 7.09
C LEU A 398 -17.32 5.39 5.65
N THR A 399 -16.35 4.59 5.15
CA THR A 399 -16.38 4.05 3.79
C THR A 399 -17.61 3.22 3.51
N GLU A 400 -17.94 2.27 4.40
CA GLU A 400 -19.11 1.44 4.14
C GLU A 400 -20.42 2.21 4.30
N TRP A 401 -20.50 3.18 5.23
CA TRP A 401 -21.66 4.06 5.31
C TRP A 401 -21.85 4.87 4.03
N GLU A 402 -20.80 5.44 3.43
CA GLU A 402 -20.94 6.15 2.16
C GLU A 402 -21.41 5.22 1.02
N ARG A 403 -20.88 3.99 0.96
CA ARG A 403 -21.21 2.99 -0.07
C ARG A 403 -22.65 2.47 0.03
N THR A 404 -23.19 2.37 1.25
CA THR A 404 -24.43 1.61 1.51
C THR A 404 -25.55 2.44 2.14
N GLN A 405 -25.20 3.58 2.74
CA GLN A 405 -26.08 4.39 3.60
C GLN A 405 -26.64 3.62 4.81
N ASP A 406 -25.95 2.56 5.29
CA ASP A 406 -26.39 1.81 6.48
C ASP A 406 -26.36 2.69 7.74
N PRO A 407 -27.51 2.97 8.38
CA PRO A 407 -27.57 3.80 9.58
C PRO A 407 -26.79 3.20 10.76
N LYS A 408 -26.61 1.88 10.84
CA LYS A 408 -25.86 1.24 11.93
C LYS A 408 -24.40 1.67 11.96
N LEU A 409 -23.77 1.77 10.79
CA LEU A 409 -22.37 2.16 10.69
C LEU A 409 -22.19 3.65 11.01
N ARG A 410 -23.12 4.48 10.52
CA ARG A 410 -23.22 5.88 10.91
C ARG A 410 -23.37 6.04 12.43
N ASP A 411 -24.27 5.28 13.05
CA ASP A 411 -24.56 5.39 14.48
C ASP A 411 -23.37 4.93 15.34
N ARG A 412 -22.67 3.85 14.95
CA ARG A 412 -21.42 3.43 15.61
C ARG A 412 -20.34 4.50 15.53
N LEU A 413 -20.16 5.08 14.35
CA LEU A 413 -19.17 6.13 14.11
C LEU A 413 -19.48 7.38 14.95
N VAL A 414 -20.72 7.88 14.89
CA VAL A 414 -21.18 9.04 15.70
C VAL A 414 -21.05 8.76 17.20
N SER A 415 -21.43 7.57 17.66
CA SER A 415 -21.30 7.15 19.06
C SER A 415 -19.84 7.16 19.52
N SER A 416 -18.93 6.64 18.68
CA SER A 416 -17.50 6.65 18.96
C SER A 416 -16.92 8.06 19.03
N MET A 417 -17.32 8.95 18.12
CA MET A 417 -16.90 10.36 18.11
C MET A 417 -17.35 11.08 19.38
N LYS A 418 -18.62 10.93 19.78
CA LYS A 418 -19.17 11.54 21.00
C LYS A 418 -18.44 11.05 22.25
N THR A 419 -18.21 9.75 22.34
CA THR A 419 -17.56 9.16 23.52
C THR A 419 -16.05 9.46 23.59
N ILE A 420 -15.36 9.63 22.46
CA ILE A 420 -13.99 10.21 22.43
C ILE A 420 -14.01 11.68 22.88
N GLY A 421 -14.94 12.49 22.36
CA GLY A 421 -15.09 13.89 22.75
C GLY A 421 -15.46 14.11 24.22
N ALA A 422 -16.04 13.09 24.87
CA ALA A 422 -16.39 13.07 26.28
C ALA A 422 -15.26 12.53 27.19
N GLN A 423 -14.15 12.04 26.64
CA GLN A 423 -13.02 11.58 27.45
C GLN A 423 -12.42 12.74 28.25
N PRO A 424 -11.92 12.49 29.48
CA PRO A 424 -11.35 13.54 30.34
C PRO A 424 -10.24 14.36 29.67
N ARG A 425 -9.46 13.73 28.77
CA ARG A 425 -8.38 14.35 28.01
C ARG A 425 -8.57 14.23 26.49
N GLY A 426 -9.78 13.97 26.00
CA GLY A 426 -10.04 13.76 24.58
C GLY A 426 -9.13 12.68 23.97
N PHE A 427 -8.46 13.00 22.85
CA PHE A 427 -7.47 12.09 22.23
C PHE A 427 -6.24 11.82 23.10
N PHE A 428 -5.89 12.70 24.04
CA PHE A 428 -4.78 12.47 24.99
C PHE A 428 -5.11 11.45 26.08
N THR A 429 -6.34 10.93 26.16
CA THR A 429 -6.65 9.74 26.95
C THR A 429 -6.04 8.48 26.31
N GLY A 430 -5.72 8.50 25.01
CA GLY A 430 -4.91 7.50 24.31
C GLY A 430 -5.64 6.23 23.86
N GLY A 431 -6.62 5.74 24.63
CA GLY A 431 -7.42 4.59 24.26
C GLY A 431 -8.42 4.20 25.34
N ALA A 432 -9.39 3.37 24.96
CA ALA A 432 -10.42 2.87 25.88
C ALA A 432 -11.03 1.56 25.36
N ARG A 433 -11.86 0.95 26.21
CA ARG A 433 -12.66 -0.20 25.82
C ARG A 433 -13.85 0.28 24.98
N LEU A 434 -13.99 -0.26 23.78
CA LEU A 434 -15.06 0.00 22.82
C LEU A 434 -16.12 -1.09 22.92
N ASN A 435 -17.39 -0.71 22.92
CA ASN A 435 -18.50 -1.63 22.65
C ASN A 435 -18.65 -1.80 21.13
N LEU A 436 -18.37 -3.01 20.62
CA LEU A 436 -18.31 -3.35 19.20
C LEU A 436 -19.67 -3.29 18.50
N THR A 437 -20.77 -3.33 19.26
CA THR A 437 -22.12 -3.25 18.72
C THR A 437 -22.58 -1.81 18.55
N THR A 438 -22.33 -0.97 19.56
CA THR A 438 -22.82 0.42 19.62
C THR A 438 -21.80 1.46 19.18
N GLY A 439 -20.52 1.10 19.07
CA GLY A 439 -19.42 2.05 18.81
C GLY A 439 -19.07 2.96 19.98
N ALA A 440 -19.71 2.81 21.14
CA ALA A 440 -19.43 3.66 22.31
C ALA A 440 -18.15 3.22 23.04
N PHE A 441 -17.28 4.16 23.39
CA PHE A 441 -16.18 3.92 24.32
C PHE A 441 -16.62 4.11 25.77
N ASP A 442 -16.08 3.28 26.65
CA ASP A 442 -16.10 3.55 28.08
C ASP A 442 -15.33 4.85 28.38
N ILE A 443 -15.88 5.68 29.27
CA ILE A 443 -15.22 6.92 29.69
C ILE A 443 -14.17 6.60 30.76
N ALA A 444 -12.94 7.05 30.54
CA ALA A 444 -11.85 6.87 31.48
C ALA A 444 -12.19 7.50 32.85
N LYS A 445 -11.82 6.81 33.93
CA LYS A 445 -12.07 7.25 35.31
C LYS A 445 -10.92 8.06 35.89
N ASP A 446 -9.76 8.01 35.25
CA ASP A 446 -8.59 8.80 35.58
C ASP A 446 -8.30 9.82 34.47
N ASP A 447 -7.44 10.77 34.77
CA ASP A 447 -7.09 11.88 33.90
C ASP A 447 -5.69 11.75 33.28
N LYS A 448 -5.15 10.52 33.24
CA LYS A 448 -3.80 10.24 32.75
C LYS A 448 -3.68 10.56 31.27
N ILE A 449 -2.52 11.09 30.90
CA ILE A 449 -2.16 11.36 29.52
C ILE A 449 -1.45 10.14 28.94
N SER A 450 -1.89 9.75 27.76
CA SER A 450 -1.23 8.74 26.95
C SER A 450 -1.18 9.23 25.50
N VAL A 451 0.04 9.45 25.02
CA VAL A 451 0.31 9.89 23.67
C VAL A 451 1.32 8.96 23.01
N SER A 452 1.10 8.68 21.73
CA SER A 452 2.03 7.96 20.87
C SER A 452 2.22 8.76 19.59
N HIS A 453 3.46 8.83 19.11
CA HIS A 453 3.76 9.42 17.81
C HIS A 453 3.14 8.65 16.63
N LEU A 454 2.75 7.40 16.84
CA LEU A 454 2.07 6.60 15.81
C LEU A 454 0.59 6.95 15.69
N SER A 455 -0.03 7.58 16.70
CA SER A 455 -1.48 7.76 16.74
C SER A 455 -2.02 8.53 15.53
N ALA A 456 -1.29 9.55 15.07
CA ALA A 456 -1.70 10.39 13.94
C ALA A 456 -0.90 10.13 12.65
N ALA A 457 -0.20 9.00 12.55
CA ALA A 457 0.65 8.70 11.39
C ALA A 457 0.01 7.72 10.37
N PHE A 458 -1.11 7.07 10.72
CA PHE A 458 -1.76 6.03 9.90
C PHE A 458 -3.16 6.43 9.41
N GLY A 459 -3.34 7.68 8.99
CA GLY A 459 -4.61 8.13 8.41
C GLY A 459 -5.61 8.79 9.36
N LEU A 460 -5.30 8.86 10.66
CA LEU A 460 -6.20 9.51 11.64
C LEU A 460 -6.51 10.97 11.25
N PRO A 461 -5.53 11.81 10.82
CA PRO A 461 -5.84 13.18 10.45
C PRO A 461 -6.79 13.31 9.26
N GLU A 462 -6.62 12.46 8.25
CA GLU A 462 -7.46 12.40 7.06
C GLU A 462 -8.90 12.05 7.42
N VAL A 463 -9.11 10.96 8.16
CA VAL A 463 -10.47 10.55 8.55
C VAL A 463 -11.10 11.57 9.50
N CYS A 464 -10.36 12.13 10.46
CA CYS A 464 -10.90 13.16 11.36
C CYS A 464 -11.35 14.42 10.62
N ALA A 465 -10.63 14.85 9.57
CA ALA A 465 -11.02 15.98 8.75
C ALA A 465 -12.37 15.73 8.06
N GLU A 466 -12.53 14.57 7.41
CA GLU A 466 -13.80 14.17 6.79
C GLU A 466 -14.95 14.12 7.82
N LEU A 467 -14.72 13.48 8.98
CA LEU A 467 -15.74 13.30 10.01
C LEU A 467 -16.23 14.63 10.59
N ILE A 468 -15.34 15.60 10.79
CA ILE A 468 -15.70 16.91 11.32
C ILE A 468 -16.59 17.67 10.33
N GLU A 469 -16.27 17.62 9.04
CA GLU A 469 -17.07 18.28 8.00
C GLU A 469 -18.43 17.60 7.80
N LEU A 470 -18.51 16.28 7.89
CA LEU A 470 -19.73 15.51 7.64
C LEU A 470 -20.72 15.53 8.83
N PHE A 471 -20.23 15.48 10.07
CA PHE A 471 -21.10 15.26 11.24
C PHE A 471 -21.23 16.44 12.19
N GLY A 472 -20.27 17.38 12.21
CA GLY A 472 -20.36 18.59 13.04
C GLY A 472 -20.57 18.34 14.54
N ILE A 473 -19.90 17.33 15.12
CA ILE A 473 -20.01 16.97 16.55
C ILE A 473 -19.05 17.86 17.38
N PRO A 474 -19.54 18.86 18.15
CA PRO A 474 -18.67 19.89 18.73
C PRO A 474 -17.69 19.37 19.78
N GLU A 475 -18.10 18.41 20.60
CA GLU A 475 -17.23 17.80 21.61
C GLU A 475 -16.07 17.02 21.00
N PHE A 476 -16.31 16.38 19.85
CA PHE A 476 -15.29 15.66 19.09
C PHE A 476 -14.33 16.65 18.41
N GLU A 477 -14.86 17.65 17.71
CA GLU A 477 -14.04 18.68 17.05
C GLU A 477 -13.15 19.41 18.06
N ARG A 478 -13.68 19.75 19.25
CA ARG A 478 -12.88 20.34 20.33
C ARG A 478 -11.73 19.42 20.77
N ALA A 479 -12.00 18.13 20.98
CA ALA A 479 -10.99 17.17 21.40
C ALA A 479 -9.92 16.96 20.32
N TRP A 480 -10.31 16.91 19.05
CA TRP A 480 -9.39 16.77 17.93
C TRP A 480 -8.53 18.02 17.71
N LEU A 481 -9.13 19.22 17.78
CA LEU A 481 -8.38 20.48 17.68
C LEU A 481 -7.41 20.65 18.86
N GLN A 482 -7.78 20.25 20.08
CA GLN A 482 -6.86 20.23 21.21
C GLN A 482 -5.64 19.35 20.93
N TYR A 483 -5.84 18.16 20.37
CA TYR A 483 -4.74 17.28 19.98
C TYR A 483 -3.85 17.91 18.92
N CYS A 484 -4.47 18.48 17.87
CA CYS A 484 -3.77 19.11 16.77
C CYS A 484 -2.94 20.34 17.19
N GLU A 485 -3.50 21.18 18.06
CA GLU A 485 -2.85 22.40 18.53
C GLU A 485 -1.70 22.09 19.50
N LEU A 486 -1.80 21.03 20.32
CA LEU A 486 -0.88 20.76 21.42
C LEU A 486 0.23 19.74 21.13
N TYR A 487 0.07 18.85 20.15
CA TYR A 487 1.06 17.79 19.88
C TYR A 487 2.48 18.35 19.67
N ASN A 488 2.59 19.36 18.80
CA ASN A 488 3.85 20.07 18.51
C ASN A 488 4.03 21.39 19.30
N ALA A 489 3.08 21.74 20.18
CA ALA A 489 3.21 22.95 20.98
C ALA A 489 4.42 22.90 21.92
N SER A 490 4.83 24.07 22.41
CA SER A 490 5.92 24.15 23.38
C SER A 490 5.55 23.42 24.68
N ALA A 491 6.56 22.95 25.43
CA ALA A 491 6.35 22.33 26.73
C ALA A 491 5.57 23.25 27.71
N ALA A 492 5.75 24.57 27.59
CA ALA A 492 5.01 25.55 28.38
C ALA A 492 3.51 25.57 28.04
N GLU A 493 3.16 25.57 26.75
CA GLU A 493 1.77 25.50 26.28
C GLU A 493 1.13 24.16 26.64
N GLN A 494 1.85 23.06 26.46
CA GLN A 494 1.40 21.73 26.86
C GLN A 494 1.12 21.66 28.35
N LYS A 495 2.06 22.12 29.19
CA LYS A 495 1.88 22.14 30.64
C LYS A 495 0.72 23.04 31.07
N ALA A 496 0.54 24.19 30.41
CA ALA A 496 -0.57 25.09 30.68
C ALA A 496 -1.94 24.46 30.34
N ALA A 497 -2.02 23.72 29.23
CA ALA A 497 -3.28 23.13 28.76
C ALA A 497 -3.59 21.74 29.35
N LEU A 498 -2.56 20.94 29.63
CA LEU A 498 -2.68 19.54 30.03
C LEU A 498 -2.27 19.28 31.48
N GLY A 499 -1.52 20.19 32.10
CA GLY A 499 -0.97 20.04 33.45
C GLY A 499 0.46 19.46 33.48
N GLU A 500 0.89 18.83 32.38
CA GLU A 500 2.24 18.30 32.20
C GLU A 500 2.69 18.41 30.74
N GLU A 501 4.00 18.29 30.51
CA GLU A 501 4.57 18.22 29.17
C GLU A 501 4.36 16.83 28.56
N LEU A 502 4.19 16.75 27.24
CA LEU A 502 4.10 15.48 26.55
C LEU A 502 5.47 14.80 26.52
N ARG A 503 5.48 13.48 26.76
CA ARG A 503 6.69 12.65 26.68
C ARG A 503 6.60 11.70 25.49
N GLY A 504 7.73 11.39 24.88
CA GLY A 504 7.80 10.43 23.77
C GLY A 504 7.20 10.95 22.45
N THR A 505 7.10 12.27 22.27
CA THR A 505 6.73 12.91 21.00
C THR A 505 7.84 12.68 19.96
N ASN A 506 7.45 12.33 18.73
CA ASN A 506 8.33 12.07 17.60
C ASN A 506 7.60 12.49 16.30
N LEU A 507 8.24 12.37 15.14
CA LEU A 507 7.64 12.69 13.83
C LEU A 507 7.06 14.13 13.77
N GLN A 508 7.67 15.09 14.46
CA GLN A 508 7.11 16.45 14.58
C GLN A 508 6.91 17.10 13.21
N GLN A 509 7.82 16.87 12.25
CA GLN A 509 7.65 17.35 10.87
C GLN A 509 6.38 16.79 10.22
N GLY A 510 6.14 15.48 10.31
CA GLY A 510 4.92 14.86 9.80
C GLY A 510 3.67 15.42 10.47
N HIS A 511 3.73 15.65 11.78
CA HIS A 511 2.62 16.20 12.57
C HIS A 511 2.38 17.70 12.36
N SER A 512 3.20 18.42 11.58
CA SER A 512 2.89 19.80 11.18
C SER A 512 1.53 19.92 10.47
N ARG A 513 1.09 18.85 9.79
CA ARG A 513 -0.24 18.74 9.18
C ARG A 513 -1.40 18.83 10.17
N LEU A 514 -1.17 18.42 11.42
CA LEU A 514 -2.15 18.60 12.49
C LEU A 514 -2.31 20.10 12.80
N THR A 515 -1.19 20.80 13.00
CA THR A 515 -1.18 22.25 13.21
C THR A 515 -1.82 22.99 12.03
N ALA A 516 -1.54 22.57 10.79
CA ALA A 516 -2.15 23.14 9.59
C ALA A 516 -3.68 22.96 9.56
N PHE A 517 -4.18 21.77 9.90
CA PHE A 517 -5.62 21.53 10.02
C PHE A 517 -6.25 22.42 11.10
N ALA A 518 -5.61 22.55 12.27
CA ALA A 518 -6.10 23.45 13.31
C ALA A 518 -6.13 24.92 12.83
N ALA A 519 -5.10 25.36 12.10
CA ALA A 519 -5.06 26.69 11.50
C ALA A 519 -6.24 26.93 10.54
N TYR A 520 -6.52 25.97 9.65
CA TYR A 520 -7.67 26.01 8.74
C TYR A 520 -9.00 26.13 9.48
N ARG A 521 -9.25 25.25 10.45
CA ARG A 521 -10.51 25.24 11.22
C ARG A 521 -10.71 26.49 12.06
N ARG A 522 -9.63 27.01 12.65
CA ARG A 522 -9.66 28.23 13.49
C ARG A 522 -9.56 29.52 12.69
N LYS A 523 -9.20 29.45 11.40
CA LYS A 523 -8.79 30.60 10.58
C LYS A 523 -7.68 31.41 11.26
N ASP A 524 -6.68 30.70 11.79
CA ASP A 524 -5.60 31.28 12.60
C ASP A 524 -4.27 31.33 11.82
N ALA A 525 -3.89 32.54 11.43
CA ALA A 525 -2.64 32.83 10.72
C ALA A 525 -1.38 32.47 11.51
N LYS A 526 -1.41 32.54 12.85
CA LYS A 526 -0.26 32.19 13.69
C LYS A 526 -0.05 30.68 13.72
N LEU A 527 -1.13 29.91 13.80
CA LEU A 527 -1.05 28.45 13.66
C LEU A 527 -0.58 28.05 12.27
N ALA A 528 -1.02 28.73 11.21
CA ALA A 528 -0.54 28.49 9.85
C ALA A 528 0.98 28.72 9.72
N ALA A 529 1.48 29.84 10.24
CA ALA A 529 2.91 30.12 10.27
C ALA A 529 3.69 29.11 11.14
N ARG A 530 3.10 28.65 12.25
CA ARG A 530 3.68 27.60 13.11
C ARG A 530 3.78 26.26 12.36
N ALA A 531 2.75 25.86 11.62
CA ALA A 531 2.78 24.64 10.82
C ALA A 531 3.93 24.64 9.81
N TRP A 532 4.13 25.75 9.09
CA TRP A 532 5.27 25.87 8.18
C TRP A 532 6.62 25.86 8.89
N THR A 533 6.71 26.48 10.07
CA THR A 533 7.93 26.42 10.90
C THR A 533 8.23 24.99 11.33
N GLU A 534 7.23 24.26 11.84
CA GLU A 534 7.35 22.85 12.23
C GLU A 534 7.78 21.96 11.04
N PHE A 535 7.19 22.20 9.86
CA PHE A 535 7.53 21.48 8.63
C PHE A 535 8.96 21.76 8.18
N SER A 536 9.38 23.03 8.12
CA SER A 536 10.70 23.44 7.65
C SER A 536 11.84 23.16 8.65
N ASP A 537 11.56 23.18 9.95
CA ASP A 537 12.52 22.76 10.98
C ASP A 537 12.91 21.28 10.84
N GLY A 538 11.97 20.46 10.36
CA GLY A 538 12.20 19.06 10.02
C GLY A 538 12.59 18.17 11.20
N ARG A 539 12.14 18.52 12.41
CA ARG A 539 12.40 17.72 13.61
C ARG A 539 11.82 16.33 13.47
N ALA A 540 12.67 15.32 13.71
CA ALA A 540 12.37 13.91 13.52
C ALA A 540 11.78 13.56 12.14
N GLY A 541 12.32 14.20 11.11
CA GLY A 541 12.06 13.90 9.71
C GLY A 541 13.23 14.39 8.85
N TYR A 542 12.92 14.92 7.67
CA TYR A 542 13.90 15.56 6.80
C TYR A 542 14.19 16.99 7.24
N GLY A 543 15.32 17.20 7.93
CA GLY A 543 15.79 18.52 8.35
C GLY A 543 16.21 19.43 7.20
N GLN A 544 16.54 20.69 7.50
CA GLN A 544 16.93 21.72 6.52
C GLN A 544 18.12 21.37 5.60
N ARG A 545 18.92 20.36 5.97
CA ARG A 545 20.06 19.88 5.17
C ARG A 545 19.70 18.75 4.21
N GLN A 546 18.45 18.28 4.21
CA GLN A 546 18.01 17.23 3.31
C GLN A 546 18.23 17.66 1.86
N GLN A 547 18.86 16.76 1.09
CA GLN A 547 19.03 16.94 -0.34
C GLN A 547 18.02 16.04 -1.06
N PHE A 548 17.06 16.66 -1.74
CA PHE A 548 16.11 15.97 -2.62
C PHE A 548 16.75 15.82 -4.00
N ALA A 549 17.84 15.05 -4.03
CA ALA A 549 18.64 14.75 -5.20
C ALA A 549 19.22 13.35 -5.06
N SER A 550 19.46 12.66 -6.17
CA SER A 550 19.98 11.31 -6.18
C SER A 550 21.44 11.28 -6.61
N THR A 551 22.23 10.40 -5.99
CA THR A 551 23.62 10.12 -6.39
C THR A 551 23.68 8.75 -7.05
N ARG A 552 24.30 8.67 -8.23
CA ARG A 552 24.54 7.39 -8.91
C ARG A 552 25.70 6.65 -8.24
N ILE A 553 25.48 5.39 -7.85
CA ILE A 553 26.48 4.47 -7.33
C ILE A 553 26.68 3.35 -8.35
N GLU A 554 27.94 3.00 -8.64
CA GLU A 554 28.32 2.02 -9.66
C GLU A 554 29.38 1.03 -9.14
N GLY A 555 29.82 0.10 -9.98
CA GLY A 555 30.87 -0.85 -9.62
C GLY A 555 32.19 -0.16 -9.28
N PRO A 556 32.96 -0.66 -8.29
CA PRO A 556 32.81 -1.96 -7.62
C PRO A 556 31.94 -1.95 -6.35
N ALA A 557 31.31 -0.82 -5.99
CA ALA A 557 30.56 -0.71 -4.73
C ALA A 557 29.24 -1.51 -4.73
N VAL A 558 28.63 -1.68 -5.91
CA VAL A 558 27.34 -2.35 -6.10
C VAL A 558 27.38 -3.33 -7.27
N LEU A 559 26.51 -4.34 -7.23
CA LEU A 559 26.35 -5.33 -8.32
C LEU A 559 25.80 -4.69 -9.60
N ASN A 560 24.74 -3.89 -9.46
CA ASN A 560 24.11 -3.14 -10.54
C ASN A 560 24.16 -1.65 -10.20
N PRO A 561 24.37 -0.75 -11.17
CA PRO A 561 24.28 0.68 -10.95
C PRO A 561 22.91 1.10 -10.38
N VAL A 562 22.94 1.89 -9.30
CA VAL A 562 21.76 2.33 -8.54
C VAL A 562 21.83 3.80 -8.19
N ASP A 563 20.68 4.43 -8.02
CA ASP A 563 20.55 5.80 -7.55
C ASP A 563 20.21 5.79 -6.06
N GLU A 564 20.87 6.64 -5.30
CA GLU A 564 20.75 6.71 -3.86
C GLU A 564 20.30 8.11 -3.43
N GLY A 565 19.26 8.15 -2.59
CA GLY A 565 18.76 9.37 -1.96
C GLY A 565 19.38 9.52 -0.55
N PRO A 566 20.08 10.62 -0.25
CA PRO A 566 20.71 10.80 1.06
C PRO A 566 19.70 10.73 2.20
N GLY A 567 19.95 9.88 3.20
CA GLY A 567 19.09 9.75 4.39
C GLY A 567 17.67 9.24 4.12
N ILE A 568 17.40 8.70 2.93
CA ILE A 568 16.06 8.24 2.55
C ILE A 568 15.53 7.14 3.49
N SER A 569 14.27 7.27 3.87
CA SER A 569 13.47 6.21 4.49
C SER A 569 12.00 6.44 4.17
N THR A 570 11.24 5.36 3.98
CA THR A 570 9.84 5.42 3.58
C THR A 570 8.95 6.07 4.61
N ASN A 571 9.20 5.84 5.89
CA ASN A 571 8.55 6.57 6.98
C ASN A 571 8.69 8.09 6.84
N SER A 572 9.93 8.58 6.67
CA SER A 572 10.20 10.01 6.53
C SER A 572 9.60 10.55 5.23
N SER A 573 9.70 9.82 4.12
CA SER A 573 9.16 10.20 2.80
C SER A 573 7.65 10.33 2.80
N ALA A 574 6.93 9.33 3.31
CA ALA A 574 5.47 9.34 3.37
C ALA A 574 4.96 10.47 4.27
N GLN A 575 5.50 10.61 5.47
CA GLN A 575 5.07 11.65 6.41
C GLN A 575 5.45 13.07 5.95
N TRP A 576 6.64 13.25 5.35
CA TRP A 576 7.03 14.53 4.76
C TRP A 576 6.15 14.89 3.56
N GLY A 577 5.85 13.94 2.68
CA GLY A 577 4.99 14.13 1.52
C GLY A 577 3.56 14.51 1.92
N LEU A 578 2.97 13.78 2.87
CA LEU A 578 1.66 14.10 3.43
C LEU A 578 1.63 15.46 4.11
N ALA A 579 2.64 15.77 4.93
CA ALA A 579 2.70 17.06 5.60
C ALA A 579 2.81 18.23 4.63
N GLY A 580 3.68 18.13 3.63
CA GLY A 580 3.82 19.16 2.59
C GLY A 580 2.51 19.36 1.82
N ILE A 581 1.87 18.28 1.38
CA ILE A 581 0.58 18.31 0.68
C ILE A 581 -0.50 19.00 1.51
N VAL A 582 -0.64 18.63 2.79
CA VAL A 582 -1.70 19.11 3.67
C VAL A 582 -1.44 20.56 4.10
N CYS A 583 -0.19 20.94 4.39
CA CYS A 583 0.17 22.33 4.67
C CYS A 583 -0.20 23.24 3.50
N LEU A 584 0.15 22.87 2.26
CA LEU A 584 -0.23 23.63 1.06
C LEU A 584 -1.75 23.83 0.94
N ALA A 585 -2.54 22.83 1.31
CA ALA A 585 -4.01 22.91 1.23
C ALA A 585 -4.60 23.79 2.34
N TYR A 586 -4.24 23.53 3.60
CA TYR A 586 -4.92 24.12 4.76
C TYR A 586 -4.40 25.50 5.18
N THR A 587 -3.20 25.91 4.78
CA THR A 587 -2.72 27.27 5.08
C THR A 587 -3.03 28.27 3.97
N LYS A 588 -3.66 27.83 2.87
CA LYS A 588 -3.95 28.69 1.71
C LYS A 588 -4.81 29.89 2.13
N GLY A 589 -4.29 31.10 1.93
CA GLY A 589 -4.98 32.35 2.25
C GLY A 589 -4.99 32.74 3.73
N LEU A 590 -4.18 32.07 4.58
CA LEU A 590 -4.07 32.37 6.01
C LEU A 590 -2.79 33.11 6.40
N GLY A 591 -2.00 33.60 5.44
CA GLY A 591 -0.79 34.38 5.70
C GLY A 591 0.06 34.50 4.47
#